data_AF-A0A085FLR9-F1
#
_entry.id   AF-A0A085FLR9-F1
#
_cell.length_a   1.000
_cell.length_b   1.000
_cell.length_c   1.000
_cell.angle_alpha   90.00
_cell.angle_beta   90.00
_cell.angle_gamma   90.00
#
_symmetry.space_group_name_H-M   'P 1'
#
loop_
_entity.id
_entity.type
_entity.pdbx_description
1 polymer ?
#
loop_
_entity_poly.entity_id
_entity_poly.type
_entity_poly.pdbx_seq_one_letter_code
_entity_poly.pdbx_strand_id
1 'polypeptide(L)'
;MTVALLGFQGYLAYSAISGQFGIDNRGQILADIDVLKARSAALQAEIDAFRHRSTLMDGRRLDPDIVTERARALLNMANANDIIVMVDPVSGKPLSGKFNELARDQLNAIISADSIL
;
A
#
# COMPACT_ATOMS: atom_id res chain seq x y z
N MET A 1 52.95 22.82 -46.11
CA MET A 1 52.28 21.50 -46.05
C MET A 1 52.60 20.74 -44.76
N THR A 2 53.86 20.58 -44.37
CA THR A 2 54.27 19.84 -43.15
C THR A 2 53.82 20.48 -41.83
N VAL A 3 53.89 21.81 -41.71
CA VAL A 3 53.48 22.55 -40.50
C VAL A 3 51.97 22.39 -40.21
N ALA A 4 51.14 22.44 -41.25
CA ALA A 4 49.70 22.22 -41.12
C ALA A 4 49.38 20.78 -40.68
N LEU A 5 50.14 19.80 -41.19
CA LEU A 5 49.99 18.40 -40.78
C LEU A 5 50.34 18.20 -39.31
N LEU A 6 51.46 18.77 -38.84
CA LEU A 6 51.87 18.69 -37.43
C LEU A 6 50.90 19.41 -36.50
N GLY A 7 50.37 20.57 -36.91
CA GLY A 7 49.33 21.29 -36.18
C GLY A 7 48.03 20.47 -36.08
N PHE A 8 47.64 19.81 -37.16
CA PHE A 8 46.47 18.93 -37.18
C PHE A 8 46.65 17.70 -36.28
N GLN A 9 47.83 17.06 -36.30
CA GLN A 9 48.14 15.93 -35.41
C GLN A 9 48.12 16.35 -33.93
N GLY A 10 48.66 17.53 -33.60
CA GLY A 10 48.62 18.08 -32.23
C GLY A 10 47.20 18.43 -31.78
N TYR A 11 46.39 19.02 -32.67
CA TYR A 11 44.98 19.32 -32.39
C TYR A 11 44.16 18.04 -32.18
N LEU A 12 44.37 17.01 -33.01
CA LEU A 12 43.72 15.71 -32.83
C LEU A 12 44.15 15.03 -31.53
N ALA A 13 45.43 15.08 -31.16
CA ALA A 13 45.92 14.53 -29.90
C ALA A 13 45.29 15.25 -28.70
N TYR A 14 45.22 16.58 -28.72
CA TYR A 14 44.55 17.36 -27.68
C TYR A 14 43.05 17.06 -27.62
N SER A 15 42.37 17.02 -28.77
CA SER A 15 40.94 16.73 -28.86
C SER A 15 40.57 15.30 -28.43
N ALA A 16 41.47 14.33 -28.61
CA ALA A 16 41.26 12.95 -28.15
C ALA A 16 41.41 12.82 -26.63
N ILE A 17 42.28 13.64 -26.03
CA ILE A 17 42.47 13.73 -24.57
C ILE A 17 41.33 14.53 -23.93
N SER A 18 40.88 15.61 -24.57
CA SER A 18 39.80 16.48 -24.08
C SER A 18 38.39 16.01 -24.45
N GLY A 19 38.26 14.95 -25.25
CA GLY A 19 36.98 14.39 -25.64
C GLY A 19 36.34 13.63 -24.49
N GLN A 20 35.02 13.68 -24.39
CA GLN A 20 34.14 12.99 -23.41
C GLN A 20 34.45 11.49 -23.16
N PHE A 21 35.25 10.85 -24.02
CA PHE A 21 35.67 9.44 -23.98
C PHE A 21 37.15 9.21 -23.61
N GLY A 22 37.85 10.24 -23.12
CA GLY A 22 39.23 10.13 -22.65
C GLY A 22 39.40 9.10 -21.51
N ILE A 23 40.63 8.59 -21.37
CA ILE A 23 41.03 7.50 -20.47
C ILE A 23 40.60 7.74 -19.00
N ASP A 24 40.51 9.01 -18.60
CA ASP A 24 40.14 9.46 -17.26
C ASP A 24 38.64 9.32 -16.94
N ASN A 25 37.76 9.33 -17.95
CA ASN A 25 36.31 9.26 -17.75
C ASN A 25 35.77 7.83 -17.58
N ARG A 26 36.59 6.79 -17.82
CA ARG A 26 36.13 5.39 -17.72
C ARG A 26 35.67 5.04 -16.30
N GLY A 27 36.36 5.56 -15.28
CA GLY A 27 35.99 5.34 -13.88
C GLY A 27 34.64 5.96 -13.52
N GLN A 28 34.41 7.21 -13.97
CA GLN A 28 33.14 7.91 -13.75
C GLN A 28 31.99 7.22 -14.47
N ILE A 29 32.19 6.81 -15.73
CA ILE A 29 31.17 6.08 -16.51
C ILE A 29 30.80 4.75 -15.84
N LEU A 30 31.78 4.01 -15.32
CA LEU A 30 31.51 2.76 -14.60
C LEU A 30 30.73 3.01 -13.30
N ALA A 31 31.09 4.06 -12.55
CA ALA A 31 30.36 4.46 -11.35
C ALA A 31 28.91 4.87 -11.68
N ASP A 32 28.71 5.64 -12.75
CA ASP A 32 27.38 6.03 -13.22
C ASP A 32 26.54 4.83 -13.65
N ILE A 33 27.14 3.85 -14.34
CA ILE A 33 26.49 2.59 -14.70
C ILE A 33 26.03 1.84 -13.44
N ASP A 34 26.88 1.76 -12.41
CA ASP A 34 26.52 1.06 -11.17
C ASP A 34 25.43 1.80 -10.39
N VAL A 35 25.47 3.14 -10.33
CA VAL A 35 24.39 3.96 -9.77
C VAL A 35 23.09 3.73 -10.53
N LEU A 36 23.13 3.70 -11.86
CA LEU A 36 21.95 3.53 -12.69
C LEU A 36 21.36 2.11 -12.57
N LYS A 37 22.21 1.09 -12.47
CA LYS A 37 21.79 -0.29 -12.17
C LYS A 37 21.12 -0.36 -10.80
N ALA A 38 21.70 0.22 -9.76
CA ALA A 38 21.10 0.24 -8.43
C ALA A 38 19.71 0.90 -8.44
N ARG A 39 19.56 2.03 -9.13
CA ARG A 39 18.27 2.71 -9.31
C ARG A 39 17.26 1.83 -10.06
N SER A 40 17.69 1.17 -11.13
CA SER A 40 16.80 0.28 -11.89
C SER A 40 16.33 -0.91 -11.05
N ALA A 41 17.20 -1.49 -10.22
CA ALA A 41 16.87 -2.60 -9.33
C ALA A 41 15.86 -2.17 -8.25
N ALA A 42 16.06 -0.99 -7.66
CA ALA A 42 15.12 -0.42 -6.70
C ALA A 42 13.74 -0.17 -7.32
N LEU A 43 13.70 0.42 -8.52
CA LEU A 43 12.45 0.67 -9.24
C LEU A 43 11.75 -0.63 -9.64
N GLN A 44 12.51 -1.65 -10.04
CA GLN A 44 11.96 -2.97 -10.36
C GLN A 44 11.32 -3.62 -9.12
N ALA A 45 11.96 -3.51 -7.96
CA ALA A 45 11.40 -4.01 -6.71
C ALA A 45 10.07 -3.31 -6.35
N GLU A 46 9.97 -2.00 -6.61
CA GLU A 46 8.74 -1.24 -6.42
C GLU A 46 7.63 -1.70 -7.39
N ILE A 47 7.97 -1.88 -8.67
CA ILE A 47 7.04 -2.44 -9.67
C ILE A 47 6.54 -3.82 -9.24
N ASP A 48 7.41 -4.68 -8.74
CA ASP A 48 7.04 -6.02 -8.32
C ASP A 48 6.14 -6.01 -7.07
N ALA A 49 6.39 -5.09 -6.12
CA ALA A 49 5.50 -4.88 -4.97
C ALA A 49 4.10 -4.41 -5.41
N PHE A 50 4.02 -3.47 -6.35
CA PHE A 50 2.73 -3.02 -6.90
C PHE A 50 2.05 -4.08 -7.74
N ARG A 51 2.80 -4.84 -8.54
CA ARG A 51 2.27 -5.96 -9.32
C ARG A 51 1.68 -7.01 -8.40
N HIS A 52 2.38 -7.37 -7.31
CA HIS A 52 1.86 -8.29 -6.31
C HIS A 52 0.55 -7.76 -5.69
N ARG A 53 0.50 -6.51 -5.25
CA ARG A 53 -0.74 -5.89 -4.75
C ARG A 53 -1.86 -5.89 -5.79
N SER A 54 -1.56 -5.58 -7.05
CA SER A 54 -2.53 -5.59 -8.14
C SER A 54 -3.05 -7.00 -8.42
N THR A 55 -2.22 -8.05 -8.31
CA THR A 55 -2.70 -9.43 -8.46
C THR A 55 -3.71 -9.82 -7.39
N LEU A 56 -3.59 -9.27 -6.18
CA LEU A 56 -4.59 -9.44 -5.12
C LEU A 56 -5.89 -8.67 -5.40
N MET A 57 -5.86 -7.68 -6.28
CA MET A 57 -7.00 -6.83 -6.66
C MET A 57 -7.58 -7.19 -8.05
N ASP A 58 -7.04 -8.17 -8.78
CA ASP A 58 -7.52 -8.52 -10.13
C ASP A 58 -8.98 -9.00 -10.08
N GLY A 59 -9.85 -8.18 -10.69
CA GLY A 59 -11.29 -8.32 -10.81
C GLY A 59 -11.80 -9.66 -11.35
N ARG A 60 -10.96 -10.43 -12.06
CA ARG A 60 -11.35 -11.76 -12.57
C ARG A 60 -11.48 -12.82 -11.46
N ARG A 61 -10.93 -12.57 -10.27
CA ARG A 61 -11.14 -13.37 -9.06
C ARG A 61 -11.91 -12.61 -7.97
N LEU A 62 -12.23 -11.35 -8.23
CA LEU A 62 -12.99 -10.52 -7.32
C LEU A 62 -14.47 -10.89 -7.48
N ASP A 63 -15.08 -11.38 -6.41
CA ASP A 63 -16.48 -11.80 -6.44
C ASP A 63 -17.36 -10.58 -6.80
N PRO A 64 -18.12 -10.60 -7.91
CA PRO A 64 -18.98 -9.48 -8.31
C PRO A 64 -19.95 -9.05 -7.21
N ASP A 65 -20.28 -9.93 -6.26
CA ASP A 65 -21.18 -9.62 -5.16
C ASP A 65 -20.59 -8.64 -4.14
N ILE A 66 -19.26 -8.48 -4.04
CA ILE A 66 -18.67 -7.58 -3.03
C ILE A 66 -19.00 -6.10 -3.28
N VAL A 67 -19.14 -5.71 -4.56
CA VAL A 67 -19.48 -4.32 -4.93
C VAL A 67 -20.93 -4.06 -4.52
N THR A 68 -21.79 -5.03 -4.80
CA THR A 68 -23.20 -4.97 -4.43
C THR A 68 -23.37 -4.98 -2.91
N GLU A 69 -22.63 -5.81 -2.17
CA GLU A 69 -22.63 -5.82 -0.70
C GLU A 69 -22.17 -4.48 -0.14
N ARG A 70 -21.10 -3.88 -0.68
CA ARG A 70 -20.61 -2.57 -0.25
C ARG A 70 -21.62 -1.46 -0.53
N ALA A 71 -22.26 -1.47 -1.70
CA ALA A 71 -23.31 -0.51 -2.03
C ALA A 71 -24.51 -0.66 -1.08
N ARG A 72 -24.90 -1.91 -0.77
CA ARG A 72 -25.98 -2.22 0.17
C ARG A 72 -25.68 -1.70 1.58
N ALA A 73 -24.46 -1.93 2.07
CA ALA A 73 -24.01 -1.44 3.37
C ALA A 73 -24.00 0.09 3.46
N LEU A 74 -23.59 0.79 2.40
CA LEU A 74 -23.62 2.26 2.35
C LEU A 74 -25.04 2.83 2.36
N LEU A 75 -25.98 2.11 1.75
CA LEU A 75 -27.40 2.47 1.72
C LEU A 75 -28.17 1.97 2.95
N ASN A 76 -27.47 1.40 3.93
CA ASN A 76 -28.06 0.79 5.13
C ASN A 76 -29.16 -0.25 4.78
N MET A 77 -28.95 -1.00 3.70
CA MET A 77 -29.85 -2.03 3.21
C MET A 77 -29.24 -3.41 3.51
N ALA A 78 -30.07 -4.41 3.77
CA ALA A 78 -29.66 -5.80 4.02
C ALA A 78 -30.41 -6.75 3.06
N ASN A 79 -29.79 -7.87 2.69
CA ASN A 79 -30.45 -8.94 1.94
C ASN A 79 -31.25 -9.83 2.90
N ALA A 80 -32.22 -10.58 2.37
CA ALA A 80 -33.05 -11.51 3.15
C ALA A 80 -32.25 -12.61 3.86
N ASN A 81 -31.05 -12.91 3.35
CA ASN A 81 -30.15 -13.93 3.90
C ASN A 81 -29.04 -13.34 4.79
N ASP A 82 -29.00 -12.02 5.01
CA ASP A 82 -27.95 -11.36 5.78
C ASP A 82 -28.30 -11.35 7.28
N ILE A 83 -27.30 -11.58 8.15
CA ILE A 83 -27.48 -11.52 9.61
C ILE A 83 -27.19 -10.10 10.10
N ILE A 84 -28.19 -9.46 10.71
CA ILE A 84 -28.07 -8.11 11.25
C ILE A 84 -27.67 -8.17 12.73
N VAL A 85 -26.48 -7.65 13.04
CA VAL A 85 -26.01 -7.50 14.43
C VAL A 85 -26.24 -6.06 14.88
N MET A 86 -27.19 -5.87 15.79
CA MET A 86 -27.41 -4.57 16.40
C MET A 86 -26.32 -4.29 17.44
N VAL A 87 -25.69 -3.13 17.34
CA VAL A 87 -24.69 -2.64 18.29
C VAL A 87 -25.24 -1.50 19.13
N ASP A 88 -24.87 -1.47 20.39
CA ASP A 88 -25.16 -0.35 21.28
C ASP A 88 -24.38 0.90 20.82
N PRO A 89 -25.05 2.03 20.55
CA PRO A 89 -24.41 3.25 20.03
C PRO A 89 -23.40 3.87 21.00
N VAL A 90 -23.46 3.55 22.29
CA VAL A 90 -22.56 4.10 23.31
C VAL A 90 -21.39 3.15 23.58
N SER A 91 -21.61 1.84 23.53
CA SER A 91 -20.58 0.85 23.89
C SER A 91 -19.94 0.13 22.69
N GLY A 92 -20.51 0.23 21.48
CA GLY A 92 -20.02 -0.45 20.28
C GLY A 92 -20.09 -1.98 20.34
N LYS A 93 -20.71 -2.52 21.40
CA LYS A 93 -20.84 -3.96 21.64
C LYS A 93 -22.16 -4.46 21.05
N PRO A 94 -22.21 -5.71 20.55
CA PRO A 94 -23.46 -6.32 20.11
C PRO A 94 -24.46 -6.38 21.28
N LEU A 95 -25.71 -5.99 21.01
CA LEU A 95 -26.80 -6.01 21.99
C LEU A 95 -27.11 -7.42 22.54
N SER A 96 -26.62 -8.45 21.85
CA SER A 96 -26.83 -9.87 22.20
C SER A 96 -26.07 -10.34 23.46
N GLY A 97 -25.17 -9.53 24.04
CA GLY A 97 -24.29 -9.96 25.14
C GLY A 97 -24.60 -9.40 26.53
N LYS A 98 -25.63 -8.56 26.71
CA LYS A 98 -25.94 -7.93 28.01
C LYS A 98 -27.06 -8.67 28.74
N PHE A 99 -26.88 -9.96 29.04
CA PHE A 99 -27.57 -10.57 30.17
C PHE A 99 -26.83 -10.12 31.43
N ASN A 100 -27.29 -9.04 32.05
CA ASN A 100 -26.84 -8.70 33.39
C ASN A 100 -27.51 -9.73 34.32
N GLU A 101 -26.83 -10.84 34.62
CA GLU A 101 -27.26 -11.75 35.68
C GLU A 101 -27.31 -10.95 36.97
N LEU A 102 -28.49 -10.42 37.30
CA LEU A 102 -28.75 -9.84 38.60
C LEU A 102 -28.50 -10.98 39.61
N ALA A 103 -27.48 -10.82 40.44
CA ALA A 103 -27.28 -11.71 41.58
C ALA A 103 -28.63 -11.82 42.32
N ARG A 104 -29.00 -13.03 42.76
CA ARG A 104 -30.29 -13.30 43.43
C ARG A 104 -30.60 -12.26 44.52
N ASP A 105 -29.56 -11.78 45.20
CA ASP A 105 -29.65 -10.78 46.25
C ASP A 105 -30.12 -9.40 45.74
N GLN A 106 -29.65 -8.96 44.56
CA GLN A 106 -30.11 -7.72 43.94
C GLN A 106 -31.53 -7.83 43.40
N LEU A 107 -31.90 -9.00 42.85
CA LEU A 107 -33.26 -9.25 42.37
C LEU A 107 -34.27 -9.24 43.53
N ASN A 108 -33.92 -9.90 44.65
CA ASN A 108 -34.75 -9.90 45.85
C ASN A 108 -34.89 -8.50 46.45
N ALA A 109 -33.82 -7.70 46.45
CA ALA A 109 -33.87 -6.31 46.90
C ALA A 109 -34.85 -5.47 46.06
N ILE A 110 -34.82 -5.58 44.73
CA ILE A 110 -35.73 -4.86 43.84
C ILE A 110 -37.19 -5.30 44.05
N ILE A 111 -37.45 -6.60 44.12
CA ILE A 111 -38.80 -7.14 44.35
C ILE A 111 -39.36 -6.68 45.71
N SER A 112 -38.50 -6.68 46.75
CA SER A 112 -38.89 -6.22 48.08
C SER A 112 -39.15 -4.71 48.14
N ALA A 113 -38.43 -3.91 47.33
CA ALA A 113 -38.59 -2.47 47.25
C ALA A 113 -39.85 -2.06 46.46
N ASP A 114 -40.29 -2.89 45.50
CA ASP A 114 -41.52 -2.68 44.74
C ASP A 114 -42.76 -3.17 45.51
N SER A 115 -42.62 -4.20 46.36
CA SER A 115 -43.71 -4.73 47.21
C SER A 115 -44.07 -3.85 48.42
N ILE A 116 -43.34 -2.75 48.65
CA ILE A 116 -43.60 -1.78 49.73
C ILE A 116 -44.26 -0.48 49.21
N LEU A 117 -44.72 -0.47 47.95
CA LEU A 117 -45.67 0.48 47.38
C LEU A 117 -47.06 -0.17 47.24
#